data_AF-A0A6B2DSI6-F1
#
_entry.id   AF-A0A6B2DSI6-F1
#
_cell.length_a   1.000
_cell.length_b   1.000
_cell.length_c   1.000
_cell.angle_alpha   90.00
_cell.angle_beta   90.00
_cell.angle_gamma   90.00
#
_symmetry.space_group_name_H-M   'P 1'
#
loop_
_entity.id
_entity.type
_entity.pdbx_description
1 polymer ?
#
loop_
_entity_poly.entity_id
_entity_poly.type
_entity_poly.pdbx_seq_one_letter_code
_entity_poly.pdbx_strand_id
1 'polypeptide(L)'
;MICDYDSSLPEPMRIEAASVHWRLIDERVARLWLIGSVPRVRYPAFMRQRRDLVRALPVGLQLSWLALSLVRLEPLAAALAGKKSDSQRLAGLISTETAERDVLRAIANAISGIERHGGCDRARKGISALPGKADLAAFLLELGEVLADALERKDVNSLAGCSERVFDALYLVDTEYSYQVESGLSKLEDRSWWRDARKLADEGADALAEAATEAISCAERVRSTCIDVDVRGQFLDLGNGHR
;
A
#
# COMPACT_ATOMS: atom_id res chain seq x y z
N MET A 1 13.54 -4.33 -29.96
CA MET A 1 14.88 -4.35 -29.32
C MET A 1 14.73 -5.20 -28.07
N ILE A 2 15.33 -6.39 -28.07
CA ILE A 2 15.35 -7.29 -26.90
C ILE A 2 16.70 -7.02 -26.25
N CYS A 3 16.71 -6.47 -25.03
CA CYS A 3 17.95 -6.33 -24.29
C CYS A 3 18.28 -7.69 -23.69
N ASP A 4 19.37 -8.28 -24.16
CA ASP A 4 19.92 -9.51 -23.60
C ASP A 4 20.43 -9.26 -22.17
N TYR A 5 19.97 -10.11 -21.28
CA TYR A 5 20.10 -10.07 -19.83
C TYR A 5 21.47 -10.57 -19.40
N ASP A 6 22.25 -9.77 -18.66
CA ASP A 6 23.46 -10.25 -17.99
C ASP A 6 23.14 -10.72 -16.56
N SER A 7 22.97 -12.03 -16.43
CA SER A 7 22.65 -12.71 -15.18
C SER A 7 23.78 -12.73 -14.15
N SER A 8 24.98 -12.24 -14.51
CA SER A 8 26.20 -12.38 -13.70
C SER A 8 26.33 -11.34 -12.57
N LEU A 9 25.58 -10.24 -12.62
CA LEU A 9 25.65 -9.19 -11.59
C LEU A 9 24.82 -9.55 -10.34
N PRO A 10 25.08 -9.03 -9.13
CA PRO A 10 24.15 -9.13 -7.99
C PRO A 10 22.96 -8.18 -8.11
N GLU A 11 21.76 -8.55 -7.62
CA GLU A 11 20.51 -7.79 -7.78
C GLU A 11 20.59 -6.29 -7.45
N PRO A 12 21.23 -5.83 -6.34
CA PRO A 12 21.28 -4.41 -6.00
C PRO A 12 22.03 -3.56 -7.05
N MET A 13 23.09 -4.11 -7.66
CA MET A 13 23.91 -3.39 -8.65
C MET A 13 23.30 -3.43 -10.05
N ARG A 14 22.50 -4.47 -10.34
CA ARG A 14 21.67 -4.53 -11.56
C ARG A 14 20.65 -3.40 -11.60
N ILE A 15 20.09 -3.05 -10.44
CA ILE A 15 19.11 -1.99 -10.25
C ILE A 15 19.72 -0.59 -10.47
N GLU A 16 20.96 -0.36 -10.01
CA GLU A 16 21.65 0.91 -10.25
C GLU A 16 22.06 1.09 -11.71
N ALA A 17 22.58 0.03 -12.36
CA ALA A 17 22.92 0.04 -13.79
C ALA A 17 21.68 0.24 -14.67
N ALA A 18 20.56 -0.37 -14.28
CA ALA A 18 19.24 -0.12 -14.84
C ALA A 18 18.86 1.36 -14.72
N SER A 19 18.96 1.97 -13.54
CA SER A 19 18.55 3.38 -13.33
C SER A 19 19.24 4.41 -14.24
N VAL A 20 20.45 4.11 -14.73
CA VAL A 20 21.23 4.99 -15.62
C VAL A 20 20.95 4.71 -17.11
N HIS A 21 20.83 3.45 -17.53
CA HIS A 21 20.51 3.08 -18.92
C HIS A 21 19.01 3.17 -19.27
N TRP A 22 18.12 3.24 -18.26
CA TRP A 22 16.66 3.23 -18.43
C TRP A 22 16.05 4.59 -18.79
N ARG A 23 16.89 5.57 -19.13
CA ARG A 23 16.43 6.76 -19.89
C ARG A 23 16.02 6.42 -21.33
N LEU A 24 16.41 5.25 -21.87
CA LEU A 24 16.19 4.87 -23.28
C LEU A 24 15.37 3.58 -23.48
N ILE A 25 15.24 2.72 -22.47
CA ILE A 25 14.39 1.51 -22.53
C ILE A 25 13.05 1.86 -21.89
N ASP A 26 11.95 1.54 -22.59
CA ASP A 26 10.58 1.83 -22.18
C ASP A 26 10.33 1.36 -20.74
N GLU A 27 10.12 2.35 -19.86
CA GLU A 27 9.82 2.24 -18.43
C GLU A 27 8.69 1.23 -18.14
N ARG A 28 7.83 0.95 -19.13
CA ARG A 28 6.83 -0.14 -19.11
C ARG A 28 7.42 -1.53 -18.87
N VAL A 29 8.57 -1.84 -19.44
CA VAL A 29 9.21 -3.15 -19.29
C VAL A 29 9.83 -3.23 -17.90
N ALA A 30 10.64 -2.25 -17.54
CA ALA A 30 11.18 -2.02 -16.19
C ALA A 30 10.16 -2.20 -15.05
N ARG A 31 8.97 -1.59 -15.21
CA ARG A 31 7.83 -1.72 -14.29
C ARG A 31 7.40 -3.18 -14.10
N LEU A 32 7.41 -4.03 -15.13
CA LEU A 32 6.93 -5.41 -15.00
C LEU A 32 7.83 -6.33 -14.16
N TRP A 33 9.13 -6.03 -14.00
CA TRP A 33 10.10 -6.94 -13.36
C TRP A 33 10.33 -6.69 -11.85
N LEU A 34 9.98 -5.51 -11.32
CA LEU A 34 10.29 -5.11 -9.93
C LEU A 34 9.05 -4.79 -9.08
N ILE A 35 7.84 -4.92 -9.65
CA ILE A 35 6.60 -4.71 -8.92
C ILE A 35 6.46 -5.78 -7.82
N GLY A 36 6.27 -5.34 -6.58
CA GLY A 36 6.02 -6.19 -5.41
C GLY A 36 7.18 -7.06 -4.94
N SER A 37 8.36 -6.95 -5.55
CA SER A 37 9.54 -7.76 -5.19
C SER A 37 10.50 -7.07 -4.22
N VAL A 38 10.30 -5.78 -3.91
CA VAL A 38 11.20 -4.96 -3.09
C VAL A 38 10.45 -3.81 -2.38
N PRO A 39 10.90 -3.35 -1.19
CA PRO A 39 10.35 -2.17 -0.50
C PRO A 39 10.47 -0.89 -1.32
N ARG A 40 9.47 -0.01 -1.27
CA ARG A 40 9.40 1.18 -2.13
C ARG A 40 10.32 2.32 -1.72
N VAL A 41 10.65 2.41 -0.43
CA VAL A 41 11.63 3.36 0.11
C VAL A 41 13.00 3.30 -0.61
N ARG A 42 13.33 2.16 -1.23
CA ARG A 42 14.60 1.96 -1.96
C ARG A 42 14.60 2.57 -3.37
N TYR A 43 13.49 3.12 -3.86
CA TYR A 43 13.33 3.58 -5.25
C TYR A 43 12.71 5.00 -5.36
N PRO A 44 13.40 6.04 -4.89
CA PRO A 44 12.85 7.40 -4.82
C PRO A 44 12.50 8.01 -6.20
N ALA A 45 13.21 7.64 -7.26
CA ALA A 45 12.92 8.13 -8.62
C ALA A 45 11.59 7.57 -9.17
N PHE A 46 11.31 6.30 -8.91
CA PHE A 46 10.04 5.66 -9.28
C PHE A 46 8.86 6.28 -8.52
N MET A 47 9.04 6.51 -7.22
CA MET A 47 8.04 7.17 -6.40
C MET A 47 7.79 8.63 -6.82
N ARG A 48 8.83 9.34 -7.30
CA ARG A 48 8.67 10.68 -7.88
C ARG A 48 7.74 10.68 -9.10
N GLN A 49 7.93 9.75 -10.04
CA GLN A 49 7.10 9.67 -11.25
C GLN A 49 5.63 9.37 -10.91
N ARG A 50 5.39 8.52 -9.90
CA ARG A 50 4.04 8.26 -9.37
C ARG A 50 3.39 9.52 -8.81
N ARG A 51 4.15 10.29 -8.02
CA ARG A 51 3.69 11.57 -7.48
C ARG A 51 3.34 12.56 -8.58
N ASP A 52 4.12 12.59 -9.66
CA ASP A 52 3.88 13.51 -10.78
C ASP A 52 2.56 13.23 -11.50
N LEU A 53 2.17 11.95 -11.61
CA LEU A 53 0.86 11.55 -12.17
C LEU A 53 -0.30 12.01 -11.27
N VAL A 54 -0.20 11.79 -9.97
CA VAL A 54 -1.26 12.18 -9.01
C VAL A 54 -1.32 13.70 -8.86
N ARG A 55 -0.19 14.41 -8.95
CA ARG A 55 -0.11 15.87 -8.83
C ARG A 55 -0.94 16.60 -9.89
N ALA A 56 -1.11 16.00 -11.07
CA ALA A 56 -1.94 16.57 -12.14
C ALA A 56 -3.45 16.50 -11.85
N LEU A 57 -3.89 15.63 -10.92
CA LEU A 57 -5.29 15.47 -10.57
C LEU A 57 -5.78 16.62 -9.66
N PRO A 58 -7.06 17.02 -9.74
CA PRO A 58 -7.70 17.86 -8.72
C PRO A 58 -7.61 17.22 -7.33
N VAL A 59 -7.49 18.04 -6.28
CA VAL A 59 -7.32 17.56 -4.88
C VAL A 59 -8.39 16.56 -4.46
N GLY A 60 -9.64 16.75 -4.89
CA GLY A 60 -10.73 15.78 -4.62
C GLY A 60 -10.43 14.39 -5.19
N LEU A 61 -9.94 14.32 -6.42
CA LEU A 61 -9.54 13.06 -7.06
C LEU A 61 -8.25 12.48 -6.45
N GLN A 62 -7.33 13.33 -5.97
CA GLN A 62 -6.18 12.85 -5.19
C GLN A 62 -6.64 12.17 -3.88
N LEU A 63 -7.63 12.73 -3.19
CA LEU A 63 -8.18 12.11 -1.98
C LEU A 63 -8.94 10.81 -2.30
N SER A 64 -9.72 10.79 -3.37
CA SER A 64 -10.40 9.58 -3.85
C SER A 64 -9.40 8.47 -4.21
N TRP A 65 -8.34 8.80 -4.95
CA TRP A 65 -7.28 7.85 -5.28
C TRP A 65 -6.62 7.24 -4.03
N LEU A 66 -6.32 8.05 -3.01
CA LEU A 66 -5.76 7.55 -1.76
C LEU A 66 -6.76 6.66 -1.02
N ALA A 67 -8.04 7.07 -1.00
CA ALA A 67 -9.11 6.30 -0.40
C ALA A 67 -9.25 4.91 -1.04
N LEU A 68 -9.11 4.79 -2.36
CA LEU A 68 -9.13 3.50 -3.06
C LEU A 68 -8.02 2.56 -2.60
N SER A 69 -6.77 3.04 -2.49
CA SER A 69 -5.66 2.25 -1.95
C SER A 69 -5.87 1.85 -0.49
N LEU A 70 -6.41 2.76 0.33
CA LEU A 70 -6.65 2.47 1.75
C LEU A 70 -7.83 1.51 1.96
N VAL A 71 -8.88 1.58 1.14
CA VAL A 71 -9.97 0.59 1.14
C VAL A 71 -9.44 -0.82 0.87
N ARG A 72 -8.48 -0.94 -0.06
CA ARG A 72 -7.82 -2.22 -0.37
C ARG A 72 -6.99 -2.73 0.81
N LEU A 73 -6.36 -1.84 1.57
CA LEU A 73 -5.59 -2.17 2.77
C LEU A 73 -6.46 -2.46 4.01
N GLU A 74 -7.67 -1.89 4.09
CA GLU A 74 -8.51 -1.94 5.28
C GLU A 74 -8.71 -3.35 5.88
N PRO A 75 -8.91 -4.42 5.08
CA PRO A 75 -9.05 -5.77 5.63
C PRO A 75 -7.85 -6.23 6.46
N LEU A 76 -6.64 -5.82 6.09
CA LEU A 76 -5.42 -6.11 6.85
C LEU A 76 -5.41 -5.38 8.19
N ALA A 77 -5.75 -4.08 8.18
CA ALA A 77 -5.85 -3.27 9.38
C ALA A 77 -6.95 -3.81 10.32
N ALA A 78 -8.10 -4.20 9.78
CA ALA A 78 -9.20 -4.81 10.52
C ALA A 78 -8.79 -6.16 11.13
N ALA A 79 -8.09 -7.02 10.38
CA ALA A 79 -7.61 -8.30 10.87
C ALA A 79 -6.65 -8.13 12.07
N LEU A 80 -5.69 -7.21 11.97
CA LEU A 80 -4.74 -6.90 13.04
C LEU A 80 -5.39 -6.23 14.25
N ALA A 81 -6.35 -5.33 14.03
CA ALA A 81 -7.16 -4.73 15.09
C ALA A 81 -8.21 -5.69 15.66
N GLY A 82 -8.34 -6.87 15.08
CA GLY A 82 -9.25 -7.91 15.51
C GLY A 82 -10.73 -7.65 15.27
N LYS A 83 -11.04 -6.88 14.24
CA LYS A 83 -12.38 -6.45 13.83
C LYS A 83 -12.80 -7.10 12.52
N LYS A 84 -14.09 -7.00 12.19
CA LYS A 84 -14.60 -7.32 10.86
C LYS A 84 -14.25 -6.19 9.89
N SER A 85 -13.83 -6.55 8.68
CA SER A 85 -13.58 -5.59 7.59
C SER A 85 -14.87 -4.87 7.18
N ASP A 86 -14.73 -3.57 6.91
CA ASP A 86 -15.80 -2.67 6.46
C ASP A 86 -15.54 -2.11 5.04
N SER A 87 -14.57 -2.68 4.33
CA SER A 87 -14.11 -2.27 2.99
C SER A 87 -15.24 -2.07 1.97
N GLN A 88 -16.26 -2.94 1.95
CA GLN A 88 -17.42 -2.81 1.05
C GLN A 88 -18.21 -1.52 1.30
N ARG A 89 -18.50 -1.20 2.56
CA ARG A 89 -19.22 0.03 2.92
C ARG A 89 -18.37 1.25 2.59
N LEU A 90 -17.08 1.20 2.91
CA LEU A 90 -16.14 2.30 2.65
C LEU A 90 -15.97 2.59 1.16
N ALA A 91 -15.88 1.56 0.31
CA ALA A 91 -15.85 1.71 -1.13
C ALA A 91 -17.11 2.38 -1.68
N GLY A 92 -18.28 2.00 -1.17
CA GLY A 92 -19.57 2.59 -1.58
C GLY A 92 -19.71 4.07 -1.25
N LEU A 93 -18.89 4.60 -0.33
CA LEU A 93 -18.84 6.04 -0.04
C LEU A 93 -17.98 6.82 -1.05
N ILE A 94 -16.96 6.19 -1.65
CA ILE A 94 -16.05 6.89 -2.59
C ILE A 94 -16.79 7.37 -3.84
N SER A 95 -17.86 6.70 -4.26
CA SER A 95 -18.72 7.12 -5.38
C SER A 95 -19.69 8.25 -5.05
N THR A 96 -19.73 8.72 -3.80
CA THR A 96 -20.57 9.86 -3.39
C THR A 96 -19.70 11.10 -3.22
N GLU A 97 -20.06 12.19 -3.89
CA GLU A 97 -19.31 13.44 -3.79
C GLU A 97 -19.13 13.83 -2.32
N THR A 98 -17.88 14.07 -1.90
CA THR A 98 -17.43 14.58 -0.58
C THR A 98 -17.19 13.57 0.56
N ALA A 99 -17.46 12.27 0.37
CA ALA A 99 -17.31 11.29 1.46
C ALA A 99 -15.90 10.70 1.63
N GLU A 100 -14.92 11.11 0.81
CA GLU A 100 -13.55 10.56 0.86
C GLU A 100 -12.91 10.80 2.23
N ARG A 101 -13.13 11.97 2.84
CA ARG A 101 -12.58 12.27 4.17
C ARG A 101 -13.13 11.36 5.25
N ASP A 102 -14.39 10.95 5.14
CA ASP A 102 -15.00 10.04 6.10
C ASP A 102 -14.46 8.63 5.93
N VAL A 103 -14.18 8.21 4.69
CA VAL A 103 -13.46 6.96 4.41
C VAL A 103 -12.05 6.99 5.02
N LEU A 104 -11.28 8.04 4.75
CA LEU A 104 -9.92 8.19 5.26
C LEU A 104 -9.91 8.19 6.80
N ARG A 105 -10.85 8.90 7.44
CA ARG A 105 -10.99 8.92 8.91
C ARG A 105 -11.41 7.57 9.48
N ALA A 106 -12.32 6.85 8.82
CA ALA A 106 -12.75 5.52 9.26
C ALA A 106 -11.58 4.53 9.25
N ILE A 107 -10.72 4.59 8.23
CA ILE A 107 -9.54 3.73 8.11
C ILE A 107 -8.48 4.12 9.14
N ALA A 108 -8.24 5.41 9.37
CA ALA A 108 -7.37 5.86 10.46
C ALA A 108 -7.83 5.32 11.82
N ASN A 109 -9.13 5.35 12.10
CA ASN A 109 -9.71 4.77 13.32
C ASN A 109 -9.56 3.25 13.42
N ALA A 110 -9.60 2.54 12.28
CA ALA A 110 -9.32 1.11 12.23
C ALA A 110 -7.86 0.82 12.60
N ILE A 111 -6.93 1.58 12.01
CA ILE A 111 -5.49 1.53 12.28
C ILE A 111 -5.19 1.79 13.77
N SER A 112 -5.73 2.87 14.36
CA SER A 112 -5.54 3.16 15.79
C SER A 112 -6.11 2.06 16.71
N GLY A 113 -6.98 1.21 16.21
CA GLY A 113 -7.48 0.04 16.92
C GLY A 113 -6.44 -1.06 17.15
N ILE A 114 -5.34 -1.06 16.39
CA ILE A 114 -4.24 -2.04 16.49
C ILE A 114 -3.52 -1.93 17.84
N GLU A 115 -3.22 -0.71 18.31
CA GLU A 115 -2.56 -0.47 19.61
C GLU A 115 -3.32 -1.10 20.79
N ARG A 116 -4.65 -1.03 20.76
CA ARG A 116 -5.51 -1.51 21.84
C ARG A 116 -5.50 -3.04 21.99
N HIS A 117 -5.09 -3.78 20.96
CA HIS A 117 -5.15 -5.24 20.93
C HIS A 117 -3.77 -5.91 20.87
N GLY A 118 -2.71 -5.16 20.55
CA GLY A 118 -1.38 -5.71 20.26
C GLY A 118 -0.27 -5.46 21.29
N GLY A 119 -0.51 -4.72 22.38
CA GLY A 119 0.53 -4.46 23.39
C GLY A 119 1.81 -3.82 22.81
N CYS A 120 1.66 -2.99 21.77
CA CYS A 120 2.77 -2.45 20.97
C CYS A 120 3.52 -1.31 21.68
N ASP A 121 4.06 -1.54 22.88
CA ASP A 121 5.01 -0.60 23.51
C ASP A 121 6.34 -0.48 22.73
N ARG A 122 6.60 -1.39 21.77
CA ARG A 122 7.82 -1.40 20.93
C ARG A 122 7.76 -0.51 19.70
N ALA A 123 6.56 -0.12 19.22
CA ALA A 123 6.39 0.63 17.97
C ALA A 123 7.01 2.05 18.00
N ARG A 124 7.37 2.57 19.19
CA ARG A 124 7.99 3.90 19.36
C ARG A 124 9.52 3.91 19.34
N LYS A 125 10.20 2.76 19.27
CA LYS A 125 11.68 2.71 19.26
C LYS A 125 12.20 2.30 17.89
N GLY A 126 12.45 3.30 17.05
CA GLY A 126 13.41 3.27 15.94
C GLY A 126 13.20 2.17 14.89
N ILE A 127 12.66 2.55 13.73
CA ILE A 127 12.51 1.67 12.57
C ILE A 127 13.88 1.14 12.14
N SER A 128 14.07 -0.17 12.25
CA SER A 128 15.16 -0.91 11.61
C SER A 128 15.17 -0.62 10.09
N ALA A 129 16.35 -0.50 9.48
CA ALA A 129 16.50 -0.24 8.04
C ALA A 129 15.98 -1.37 7.12
N LEU A 130 15.55 -2.49 7.70
CA LEU A 130 14.91 -3.61 7.00
C LEU A 130 13.56 -3.92 7.68
N PRO A 131 12.44 -3.86 6.94
CA PRO A 131 11.13 -4.18 7.47
C PRO A 131 11.04 -5.70 7.73
N GLY A 132 10.76 -6.09 8.96
CA GLY A 132 10.51 -7.48 9.34
C GLY A 132 9.05 -7.73 9.74
N LYS A 133 8.69 -9.00 9.91
CA LYS A 133 7.33 -9.43 10.31
C LYS A 133 6.75 -8.68 11.52
N ALA A 134 7.60 -8.37 12.50
CA ALA A 134 7.23 -7.65 13.72
C ALA A 134 6.85 -6.18 13.50
N ASP A 135 7.19 -5.61 12.34
CA ASP A 135 7.04 -4.19 12.06
C ASP A 135 5.70 -3.85 11.37
N LEU A 136 4.93 -4.83 10.91
CA LEU A 136 3.71 -4.59 10.14
C LEU A 136 2.70 -3.69 10.89
N ALA A 137 2.49 -3.94 12.18
CA ALA A 137 1.63 -3.10 13.02
C ALA A 137 2.21 -1.69 13.18
N ALA A 138 3.53 -1.56 13.36
CA ALA A 138 4.19 -0.26 13.45
C ALA A 138 4.06 0.52 12.14
N PHE A 139 4.21 -0.12 10.98
CA PHE A 139 4.00 0.48 9.67
C PHE A 139 2.56 0.98 9.49
N LEU A 140 1.57 0.20 9.90
CA LEU A 140 0.18 0.63 9.83
C LEU A 140 -0.10 1.79 10.78
N LEU A 141 0.42 1.77 12.01
CA LEU A 141 0.26 2.87 12.96
C LEU A 141 0.92 4.16 12.47
N GLU A 142 2.13 4.08 11.94
CA GLU A 142 2.80 5.21 11.30
C GLU A 142 2.03 5.72 10.08
N LEU A 143 1.46 4.81 9.26
CA LEU A 143 0.54 5.21 8.18
C LEU A 143 -0.66 5.99 8.73
N GLY A 144 -1.21 5.60 9.88
CA GLY A 144 -2.27 6.35 10.56
C GLY A 144 -1.86 7.78 10.92
N GLU A 145 -0.67 7.95 11.47
CA GLU A 145 -0.11 9.28 11.80
C GLU A 145 0.13 10.12 10.54
N VAL A 146 0.77 9.54 9.52
CA VAL A 146 1.03 10.21 8.24
C VAL A 146 -0.28 10.57 7.53
N LEU A 147 -1.32 9.74 7.62
CA LEU A 147 -2.63 10.02 7.05
C LEU A 147 -3.33 11.19 7.75
N ALA A 148 -3.23 11.27 9.09
CA ALA A 148 -3.77 12.41 9.84
C ALA A 148 -3.10 13.72 9.42
N ASP A 149 -1.76 13.73 9.36
CA ASP A 149 -0.97 14.87 8.88
C ASP A 149 -1.30 15.24 7.43
N ALA A 150 -1.46 14.25 6.55
CA ALA A 150 -1.77 14.46 5.14
C ALA A 150 -3.16 15.07 4.93
N LEU A 151 -4.15 14.69 5.74
CA LEU A 151 -5.50 15.25 5.72
C LEU A 151 -5.53 16.73 6.14
N GLU A 152 -4.65 17.12 7.06
CA GLU A 152 -4.49 18.51 7.49
C GLU A 152 -3.79 19.36 6.42
N ARG A 153 -2.63 18.90 5.94
CA ARG A 153 -1.77 19.65 5.00
C ARG A 153 -2.29 19.67 3.57
N LYS A 154 -2.97 18.60 3.14
CA LYS A 154 -3.55 18.42 1.79
C LYS A 154 -2.54 18.55 0.65
N ASP A 155 -1.27 18.30 0.93
CA ASP A 155 -0.23 18.33 -0.09
C ASP A 155 0.01 16.93 -0.70
N VAL A 156 0.36 16.91 -1.98
CA VAL A 156 0.54 15.68 -2.75
C VAL A 156 1.66 14.79 -2.20
N ASN A 157 2.69 15.35 -1.54
CA ASN A 157 3.77 14.53 -1.01
C ASN A 157 3.32 13.74 0.22
N SER A 158 2.50 14.36 1.09
CA SER A 158 1.93 13.67 2.24
C SER A 158 0.93 12.58 1.81
N LEU A 159 0.07 12.86 0.82
CA LEU A 159 -0.85 11.86 0.26
C LEU A 159 -0.10 10.70 -0.41
N ALA A 160 0.96 11.01 -1.17
CA ALA A 160 1.80 10.00 -1.77
C ALA A 160 2.50 9.15 -0.72
N GLY A 161 3.06 9.79 0.32
CA GLY A 161 3.68 9.13 1.48
C GLY A 161 2.80 8.04 2.08
N CYS A 162 1.49 8.31 2.22
CA CYS A 162 0.52 7.32 2.66
C CYS A 162 0.48 6.09 1.73
N SER A 163 0.36 6.31 0.42
CA SER A 163 0.33 5.20 -0.56
C SER A 163 1.62 4.38 -0.58
N GLU A 164 2.79 4.99 -0.31
CA GLU A 164 4.06 4.26 -0.23
C GLU A 164 4.04 3.25 0.92
N ARG A 165 3.49 3.66 2.07
CA ARG A 165 3.32 2.78 3.23
C ARG A 165 2.31 1.67 3.02
N VAL A 166 1.27 1.90 2.21
CA VAL A 166 0.35 0.84 1.80
C VAL A 166 1.12 -0.26 1.04
N PHE A 167 1.98 0.10 0.10
CA PHE A 167 2.79 -0.88 -0.63
C PHE A 167 3.72 -1.68 0.27
N ASP A 168 4.39 -1.00 1.20
CA ASP A 168 5.33 -1.64 2.12
C ASP A 168 4.61 -2.59 3.09
N ALA A 169 3.40 -2.24 3.55
CA ALA A 169 2.58 -3.12 4.38
C ALA A 169 2.16 -4.40 3.64
N LEU A 170 1.71 -4.30 2.38
CA LEU A 170 1.35 -5.47 1.57
C LEU A 170 2.57 -6.30 1.16
N TYR A 171 3.72 -5.66 0.95
CA TYR A 171 4.99 -6.35 0.71
C TYR A 171 5.39 -7.22 1.91
N LEU A 172 5.26 -6.68 3.14
CA LEU A 172 5.52 -7.46 4.35
C LEU A 172 4.62 -8.68 4.47
N VAL A 173 3.35 -8.58 4.08
CA VAL A 173 2.46 -9.75 4.04
C VAL A 173 3.00 -10.78 3.05
N ASP A 174 3.33 -10.36 1.83
CA ASP A 174 3.84 -11.24 0.77
C ASP A 174 5.15 -11.96 1.16
N THR A 175 6.08 -11.29 1.86
CA THR A 175 7.40 -11.88 2.16
C THR A 175 7.51 -12.52 3.54
N GLU A 176 6.84 -11.99 4.55
CA GLU A 176 7.05 -12.40 5.95
C GLU A 176 5.89 -13.21 6.54
N TYR A 177 4.66 -13.03 6.05
CA TYR A 177 3.48 -13.75 6.53
C TYR A 177 3.08 -14.89 5.59
N SER A 178 3.37 -14.72 4.30
CA SER A 178 2.96 -15.64 3.23
C SER A 178 4.10 -16.55 2.74
N TYR A 179 5.07 -16.91 3.60
CA TYR A 179 6.23 -17.72 3.21
C TYR A 179 5.87 -19.05 2.50
N GLN A 180 4.67 -19.57 2.75
CA GLN A 180 4.18 -20.83 2.16
C GLN A 180 3.27 -20.63 0.94
N VAL A 181 2.77 -19.42 0.68
CA VAL A 181 1.77 -19.14 -0.37
C VAL A 181 2.11 -17.82 -1.05
N GLU A 182 2.39 -17.80 -2.35
CA GLU A 182 2.61 -16.53 -3.05
C GLU A 182 1.27 -15.75 -3.14
N SER A 183 1.11 -14.72 -2.31
CA SER A 183 -0.11 -13.92 -2.24
C SER A 183 -0.13 -12.79 -3.26
N GLY A 184 1.04 -12.22 -3.59
CA GLY A 184 1.19 -11.20 -4.63
C GLY A 184 0.37 -9.92 -4.39
N LEU A 185 0.04 -9.59 -3.15
CA LEU A 185 -0.78 -8.43 -2.78
C LEU A 185 -0.09 -7.12 -3.13
N SER A 186 1.22 -7.01 -2.90
CA SER A 186 1.99 -5.83 -3.27
C SER A 186 1.99 -5.61 -4.78
N LYS A 187 2.02 -6.70 -5.56
CA LYS A 187 1.91 -6.64 -7.04
C LYS A 187 0.53 -6.21 -7.50
N LEU A 188 -0.50 -6.73 -6.84
CA LEU A 188 -1.90 -6.40 -7.13
C LEU A 188 -2.19 -4.93 -6.86
N GLU A 189 -1.77 -4.42 -5.70
CA GLU A 189 -1.94 -3.02 -5.33
C GLU A 189 -1.24 -2.09 -6.32
N ASP A 190 -0.04 -2.45 -6.77
CA ASP A 190 0.74 -1.65 -7.72
C ASP A 190 0.03 -1.45 -9.06
N ARG A 191 -0.53 -2.54 -9.59
CA ARG A 191 -1.30 -2.50 -10.84
C ARG A 191 -2.58 -1.70 -10.68
N SER A 192 -3.31 -1.94 -9.60
CA SER A 192 -4.61 -1.31 -9.32
C SER A 192 -4.43 0.19 -9.08
N TRP A 193 -3.43 0.58 -8.30
CA TRP A 193 -3.01 1.97 -8.08
C TRP A 193 -2.74 2.70 -9.40
N TRP A 194 -2.01 2.06 -10.33
CA TRP A 194 -1.66 2.67 -11.61
C TRP A 194 -2.87 2.81 -12.51
N ARG A 195 -3.74 1.79 -12.53
CA ARG A 195 -4.97 1.78 -13.30
C ARG A 195 -5.89 2.91 -12.83
N ASP A 196 -6.06 3.05 -11.52
CA ASP A 196 -6.87 4.10 -10.92
C ASP A 196 -6.32 5.48 -11.23
N ALA A 197 -5.01 5.71 -11.04
CA ALA A 197 -4.41 7.00 -11.34
C ALA A 197 -4.59 7.41 -12.81
N ARG A 198 -4.53 6.46 -13.76
CA ARG A 198 -4.78 6.72 -15.18
C ARG A 198 -6.25 6.99 -15.47
N LYS A 199 -7.16 6.13 -15.00
CA LYS A 199 -8.59 6.30 -15.22
C LYS A 199 -9.09 7.62 -14.66
N LEU A 200 -8.66 7.98 -13.45
CA LEU A 200 -9.00 9.28 -12.85
C LEU A 200 -8.38 10.47 -13.60
N ALA A 201 -7.23 10.29 -14.26
CA ALA A 201 -6.65 11.33 -15.11
C ALA A 201 -7.41 11.50 -16.44
N ASP A 202 -7.87 10.39 -17.03
CA ASP A 202 -8.51 10.37 -18.34
C ASP A 202 -10.02 10.70 -18.25
N GLU A 203 -10.71 10.19 -17.23
CA GLU A 203 -12.18 10.20 -17.09
C GLU A 203 -12.66 10.98 -15.86
N GLY A 204 -11.76 11.44 -14.99
CA GLY A 204 -12.11 12.24 -13.82
C GLY A 204 -12.99 11.49 -12.81
N ALA A 205 -14.06 12.14 -12.34
CA ALA A 205 -14.98 11.59 -11.34
C ALA A 205 -15.85 10.44 -11.87
N ASP A 206 -16.05 10.35 -13.19
CA ASP A 206 -16.91 9.33 -13.80
C ASP A 206 -16.32 7.92 -13.61
N ALA A 207 -14.99 7.80 -13.48
CA ALA A 207 -14.31 6.53 -13.24
C ALA A 207 -14.43 6.01 -11.78
N LEU A 208 -14.93 6.80 -10.83
CA LEU A 208 -14.89 6.46 -9.40
C LEU A 208 -15.69 5.22 -9.04
N ALA A 209 -16.87 5.02 -9.63
CA ALA A 209 -17.71 3.87 -9.33
C ALA A 209 -17.07 2.54 -9.78
N GLU A 210 -16.43 2.54 -10.95
CA GLU A 210 -15.73 1.36 -11.45
C GLU A 210 -14.45 1.08 -10.62
N ALA A 211 -13.68 2.12 -10.29
CA ALA A 211 -12.49 2.00 -9.47
C ALA A 211 -12.83 1.49 -8.05
N ALA A 212 -13.93 1.98 -7.45
CA ALA A 212 -14.42 1.50 -6.16
C ALA A 212 -14.83 0.02 -6.21
N THR A 213 -15.46 -0.42 -7.31
CA THR A 213 -15.82 -1.83 -7.51
C THR A 213 -14.60 -2.74 -7.58
N GLU A 214 -13.54 -2.31 -8.29
CA GLU A 214 -12.28 -3.04 -8.32
C GLU A 214 -11.58 -3.05 -6.94
N ALA A 215 -11.63 -1.93 -6.22
CA ALA A 215 -11.07 -1.83 -4.88
C ALA A 215 -11.73 -2.85 -3.93
N ILE A 216 -13.04 -3.07 -4.03
CA ILE A 216 -13.74 -4.14 -3.29
C ILE A 216 -13.17 -5.51 -3.64
N SER A 217 -13.05 -5.83 -4.94
CA SER A 217 -12.50 -7.13 -5.36
C SER A 217 -11.07 -7.36 -4.86
N CYS A 218 -10.26 -6.31 -4.79
CA CYS A 218 -8.91 -6.38 -4.25
C CYS A 218 -8.91 -6.52 -2.73
N ALA A 219 -9.79 -5.80 -2.02
CA ALA A 219 -9.97 -5.92 -0.58
C ALA A 219 -10.39 -7.35 -0.18
N GLU A 220 -11.27 -7.99 -0.95
CA GLU A 220 -11.65 -9.38 -0.71
C GLU A 220 -10.46 -10.35 -0.86
N ARG A 221 -9.55 -10.09 -1.81
CA ARG A 221 -8.31 -10.86 -1.94
C ARG A 221 -7.40 -10.67 -0.72
N VAL A 222 -7.18 -9.43 -0.29
CA VAL A 222 -6.41 -9.14 0.93
C VAL A 222 -7.02 -9.84 2.13
N ARG A 223 -8.35 -9.81 2.27
CA ARG A 223 -9.10 -10.50 3.33
C ARG A 223 -8.88 -12.01 3.30
N SER A 224 -9.01 -12.64 2.13
CA SER A 224 -8.77 -14.08 1.97
C SER A 224 -7.35 -14.44 2.39
N THR A 225 -6.35 -13.72 1.88
CA THR A 225 -4.95 -13.94 2.26
C THR A 225 -4.74 -13.80 3.76
N CYS A 226 -5.32 -12.78 4.39
CA CYS A 226 -5.20 -12.61 5.85
C CYS A 226 -5.74 -13.80 6.65
N ILE A 227 -6.79 -14.45 6.15
CA ILE A 227 -7.37 -15.66 6.76
C ILE A 227 -6.49 -16.87 6.46
N ASP A 228 -6.11 -17.06 5.19
CA ASP A 228 -5.35 -18.23 4.72
C ASP A 228 -3.99 -18.34 5.43
N VAL A 229 -3.34 -17.21 5.70
CA VAL A 229 -2.06 -17.18 6.42
C VAL A 229 -2.23 -16.85 7.91
N ASP A 230 -3.44 -16.74 8.44
CA ASP A 230 -3.71 -16.38 9.85
C ASP A 230 -2.84 -15.20 10.35
N VAL A 231 -2.92 -14.06 9.65
CA VAL A 231 -2.12 -12.86 9.98
C VAL A 231 -2.29 -12.48 11.45
N ARG A 232 -3.51 -12.64 11.99
CA ARG A 232 -3.82 -12.30 13.38
C ARG A 232 -3.15 -13.26 14.37
N GLY A 233 -3.26 -14.57 14.19
CA GLY A 233 -2.59 -15.54 15.06
C GLY A 233 -1.08 -15.33 15.07
N GLN A 234 -0.49 -15.21 13.88
CA GLN A 234 0.94 -14.94 13.73
C GLN A 234 1.36 -13.61 14.39
N PHE A 235 0.54 -12.57 14.32
CA PHE A 235 0.78 -11.29 14.99
C PHE A 235 0.74 -11.41 16.53
N LEU A 236 -0.23 -12.12 17.08
CA LEU A 236 -0.35 -12.33 18.53
C LEU A 236 0.80 -13.19 19.10
N ASP A 237 1.27 -14.18 18.33
CA ASP A 237 2.40 -15.03 18.74
C ASP A 237 3.71 -14.23 18.85
N LEU A 238 3.94 -13.27 17.96
CA LEU A 238 5.07 -12.34 18.05
C LEU A 238 5.01 -11.46 19.31
N GLY A 239 3.81 -11.12 19.79
CA GLY A 239 3.61 -10.38 21.04
C GLY A 239 3.85 -11.22 22.30
N ASN A 240 3.64 -12.53 22.23
CA ASN A 240 3.70 -13.44 23.39
C ASN A 240 5.03 -14.22 23.51
N GLY A 241 5.84 -14.31 22.47
CA GLY A 241 7.09 -15.10 22.41
C GLY A 241 8.27 -14.63 23.28
N HIS A 242 8.06 -13.73 24.24
CA HIS A 242 9.08 -13.25 25.18
C HIS A 242 8.54 -13.14 26.62
N ARG A 243 8.11 -14.27 27.19
CA ARG A 243 7.96 -14.43 28.64
C ARG A 243 8.95 -15.47 29.15
#